data_AF-B1ZZW6-F1
#
_entry.id   AF-B1ZZW6-F1
#
_cell.length_a   1.000
_cell.length_b   1.000
_cell.length_c   1.000
_cell.angle_alpha   90.00
_cell.angle_beta   90.00
_cell.angle_gamma   90.00
#
_symmetry.space_group_name_H-M   'P 1'
#
loop_
_entity.id
_entity.type
_entity.pdbx_description
1 polymer ?
#
loop_
_entity_poly.entity_id
_entity_poly.type
_entity_poly.pdbx_seq_one_letter_code
_entity_poly.pdbx_strand_id
1 'polypeptide(L)'
;MAHDTLTSGARCPQRVVKVATALGTMRCAALLIACVALLASASAAPLESDLGEGLRYYRATELPTDLPPPPTGKPTPLVFDLRFTIADETAATALEAWLKFRATAAAPVLVLVNHETAPVLRPVLAAQKSNPGLLTIGATEPEFTPDVTVAVKSDVERRAYDAAQNGTPVAALAAPPIDKPRSDEAALIRDRASLPEDDSDAGVDELGLSDEPPPTHGAQPAPPPVDLALQRAVQIHRGLRALKRL
;
A
#
# COMPACT_ATOMS: atom_id res chain seq x y z
N MET A 1 -23.19 -30.39 67.36
CA MET A 1 -22.89 -31.69 68.00
C MET A 1 -22.06 -32.47 67.00
N ALA A 2 -20.75 -32.23 66.90
CA ALA A 2 -19.69 -32.76 67.79
C ALA A 2 -19.71 -34.28 67.82
N HIS A 3 -18.75 -34.93 67.14
CA HIS A 3 -17.79 -35.84 67.77
C HIS A 3 -16.68 -36.21 66.78
N ASP A 4 -15.47 -35.82 67.16
CA ASP A 4 -14.18 -36.33 66.69
C ASP A 4 -14.05 -37.84 66.95
N THR A 5 -13.31 -38.56 66.10
CA THR A 5 -12.33 -39.54 66.61
C THR A 5 -11.22 -39.86 65.61
N LEU A 6 -10.01 -39.89 66.16
CA LEU A 6 -8.67 -40.02 65.58
C LEU A 6 -8.23 -41.48 65.33
N THR A 7 -7.03 -41.60 64.72
CA THR A 7 -6.04 -42.71 64.69
C THR A 7 -6.22 -43.73 63.55
N SER A 8 -5.21 -44.26 62.86
CA SER A 8 -3.78 -44.56 63.10
C SER A 8 -3.15 -44.79 61.70
N GLY A 9 -1.96 -44.36 61.29
CA GLY A 9 -0.63 -44.65 61.84
C GLY A 9 0.08 -45.73 61.00
N ALA A 10 1.03 -45.34 60.12
CA ALA A 10 2.15 -46.17 59.69
C ALA A 10 3.26 -45.31 59.02
N ARG A 11 4.46 -45.35 59.61
CA ARG A 11 5.71 -44.75 59.10
C ARG A 11 6.59 -45.85 58.50
N CYS A 12 7.38 -45.53 57.47
CA CYS A 12 8.81 -45.85 57.24
C CYS A 12 9.15 -45.84 55.73
N PRO A 13 10.43 -45.73 55.31
CA PRO A 13 11.51 -44.89 55.81
C PRO A 13 12.08 -43.97 54.71
N GLN A 14 12.87 -42.99 55.17
CA GLN A 14 13.73 -42.12 54.38
C GLN A 14 14.68 -42.91 53.47
N ARG A 15 14.75 -42.51 52.19
CA ARG A 15 15.91 -42.79 51.33
C ARG A 15 16.59 -41.46 51.01
N VAL A 16 17.73 -41.27 51.66
CA VAL A 16 18.69 -40.20 51.38
C VAL A 16 19.24 -40.46 49.98
N VAL A 17 18.98 -39.56 49.03
CA VAL A 17 19.74 -39.48 47.79
C VAL A 17 20.40 -38.13 47.72
N LYS A 18 21.72 -38.20 47.62
CA LYS A 18 22.70 -37.11 47.63
C LYS A 18 22.34 -36.03 46.62
N VAL A 19 22.42 -34.79 47.08
CA VAL A 19 22.55 -33.60 46.25
C VAL A 19 23.85 -33.75 45.43
N ALA A 20 23.71 -33.93 44.12
CA ALA A 20 24.77 -33.67 43.16
C ALA A 20 24.45 -32.34 42.48
N THR A 21 25.14 -31.30 42.94
CA THR A 21 25.26 -30.00 42.28
C THR A 21 25.76 -30.19 40.84
N ALA A 22 24.87 -29.96 39.87
CA ALA A 22 25.26 -29.68 38.49
C ALA A 22 25.08 -28.18 38.24
N LEU A 23 26.04 -27.39 38.72
CA LEU A 23 26.33 -26.06 38.17
C LEU A 23 26.83 -26.28 36.73
N GLY A 24 25.96 -26.13 35.73
CA GLY A 24 26.43 -26.38 34.37
C GLY A 24 25.43 -26.27 33.22
N THR A 25 24.30 -25.57 33.35
CA THR A 25 23.36 -25.37 32.21
C THR A 25 22.76 -23.96 32.12
N MET A 26 23.21 -23.03 32.97
CA MET A 26 22.65 -21.67 33.06
C MET A 26 23.34 -20.64 32.15
N ARG A 27 23.86 -21.06 31.00
CA ARG A 27 24.38 -20.14 29.97
C ARG A 27 23.80 -20.37 28.57
N CYS A 28 23.17 -21.51 28.30
CA CYS A 28 22.50 -21.76 27.02
C CYS A 28 21.02 -21.36 27.02
N ALA A 29 20.34 -21.34 28.17
CA ALA A 29 18.92 -20.96 28.25
C ALA A 29 18.68 -19.44 28.07
N ALA A 30 19.67 -18.60 28.39
CA ALA A 30 19.57 -17.15 28.20
C ALA A 30 19.74 -16.73 26.72
N LEU A 31 20.38 -17.58 25.89
CA LEU A 31 20.59 -17.28 24.46
C LEU A 31 19.34 -17.59 23.63
N LEU A 32 18.51 -18.56 24.03
CA LEU A 32 17.28 -18.92 23.33
C LEU A 32 16.13 -17.93 23.55
N ILE A 33 16.10 -17.24 24.70
CA ILE A 33 15.09 -16.21 25.00
C ILE A 33 15.39 -14.90 24.23
N ALA A 34 16.67 -14.61 23.95
CA ALA A 34 17.06 -13.46 23.15
C ALA A 34 16.73 -13.64 21.65
N CYS A 35 16.67 -14.86 21.13
CA CYS A 35 16.33 -15.12 19.72
C CYS A 35 14.82 -15.02 19.41
N VAL A 36 13.93 -15.11 20.41
CA VAL A 36 12.48 -14.99 20.18
C VAL A 36 12.02 -13.52 20.16
N ALA A 37 12.77 -12.60 20.77
CA ALA A 37 12.42 -11.17 20.80
C ALA A 37 12.80 -10.41 19.51
N LEU A 38 13.51 -11.07 18.57
CA LEU A 38 13.87 -10.52 17.25
C LEU A 38 12.97 -11.03 16.11
N LEU A 39 11.92 -11.80 16.43
CA LEU A 39 10.87 -12.13 15.48
C LEU A 39 10.04 -10.87 15.23
N ALA A 40 10.51 -10.10 14.25
CA ALA A 40 9.76 -9.18 13.40
C ALA A 40 8.66 -8.40 14.13
N SER A 41 9.00 -7.19 14.57
CA SER A 41 8.03 -6.10 14.50
C SER A 41 7.64 -5.90 13.04
N ALA A 42 6.80 -6.78 12.51
CA ALA A 42 6.02 -6.53 11.31
C ALA A 42 5.11 -5.37 11.67
N SER A 43 5.60 -4.14 11.46
CA SER A 43 4.79 -2.94 11.54
C SER A 43 3.74 -3.10 10.46
N ALA A 44 2.54 -3.54 10.84
CA ALA A 44 1.39 -3.51 9.94
C ALA A 44 1.31 -2.09 9.36
N ALA A 45 1.21 -1.99 8.03
CA ALA A 45 1.04 -0.70 7.38
C ALA A 45 -0.19 0.00 7.98
N PRO A 46 -0.12 1.31 8.25
CA PRO A 46 -1.24 2.01 8.85
C PRO A 46 -2.45 1.94 7.91
N LEU A 47 -3.62 1.57 8.45
CA LEU A 47 -4.87 1.52 7.67
C LEU A 47 -5.24 2.89 7.13
N GLU A 48 -4.88 3.97 7.85
CA GLU A 48 -5.18 5.35 7.49
C GLU A 48 -3.89 6.13 7.22
N SER A 49 -3.90 6.99 6.20
CA SER A 49 -2.79 7.89 5.88
C SER A 49 -3.30 9.23 5.39
N ASP A 50 -2.58 10.31 5.71
CA ASP A 50 -2.87 11.64 5.18
C ASP A 50 -2.21 11.82 3.80
N LEU A 51 -3.01 12.20 2.80
CA LEU A 51 -2.52 12.54 1.45
C LEU A 51 -2.34 14.06 1.28
N GLY A 52 -2.49 14.81 2.37
CA GLY A 52 -2.43 16.26 2.42
C GLY A 52 -3.75 16.90 1.98
N GLU A 53 -3.84 18.22 2.18
CA GLU A 53 -4.96 19.02 1.70
C GLU A 53 -6.35 18.60 2.21
N GLY A 54 -6.40 17.86 3.32
CA GLY A 54 -7.64 17.33 3.89
C GLY A 54 -8.16 16.05 3.21
N LEU A 55 -7.37 15.44 2.32
CA LEU A 55 -7.67 14.15 1.71
C LEU A 55 -7.06 13.03 2.53
N ARG A 56 -7.91 12.13 3.03
CA ARG A 56 -7.46 10.94 3.74
C ARG A 56 -7.40 9.75 2.80
N TYR A 57 -6.49 8.83 3.05
CA TYR A 57 -6.43 7.51 2.44
C TYR A 57 -6.77 6.48 3.51
N TYR A 58 -7.62 5.52 3.17
CA TYR A 58 -7.94 4.40 4.03
C TYR A 58 -7.90 3.11 3.21
N ARG A 59 -7.18 2.10 3.71
CA ARG A 59 -7.07 0.78 3.10
C ARG A 59 -7.88 -0.25 3.87
N ALA A 60 -8.73 -0.99 3.16
CA ALA A 60 -9.38 -2.17 3.71
C ALA A 60 -8.72 -3.45 3.19
N THR A 61 -8.31 -4.31 4.11
CA THR A 61 -7.86 -5.67 3.80
C THR A 61 -9.01 -6.66 3.93
N GLU A 62 -9.89 -6.45 4.92
CA GLU A 62 -11.05 -7.28 5.19
C GLU A 62 -12.24 -6.42 5.62
N LEU A 63 -13.39 -6.63 4.98
CA LEU A 63 -14.65 -6.00 5.38
C LEU A 63 -15.55 -7.01 6.10
N PRO A 64 -16.38 -6.56 7.07
CA PRO A 64 -16.61 -5.17 7.47
C PRO A 64 -15.61 -4.62 8.51
N THR A 65 -14.66 -5.43 8.97
CA THR A 65 -13.71 -5.09 10.04
C THR A 65 -12.95 -3.78 9.78
N ASP A 66 -12.51 -3.57 8.54
CA ASP A 66 -11.75 -2.39 8.13
C ASP A 66 -12.64 -1.27 7.58
N LEU A 67 -13.94 -1.23 7.89
CA LEU A 67 -14.75 -0.06 7.54
C LEU A 67 -14.25 1.18 8.30
N PRO A 68 -14.03 2.33 7.62
CA PRO A 68 -13.59 3.53 8.30
C PRO A 68 -14.62 3.96 9.35
N PRO A 69 -14.17 4.32 10.57
CA PRO A 69 -15.08 4.75 11.61
C PRO A 69 -15.84 6.01 11.18
N PRO A 70 -17.04 6.26 11.75
CA PRO A 70 -17.77 7.50 11.52
C PRO A 70 -16.88 8.70 11.85
N PRO A 71 -16.86 9.76 11.03
CA PRO A 71 -16.06 10.94 11.32
C PRO A 71 -16.55 11.58 12.63
N THR A 72 -15.62 11.90 13.53
CA THR A 72 -15.90 12.59 14.81
C THR A 72 -16.16 14.09 14.64
N GLY A 73 -16.27 14.57 13.40
CA GLY A 73 -16.47 15.96 13.02
C GLY A 73 -17.02 16.08 11.60
N LYS A 74 -16.72 17.21 10.93
CA LYS A 74 -17.14 17.40 9.54
C LYS A 74 -16.54 16.28 8.66
N PRO A 75 -17.36 15.56 7.87
CA PRO A 75 -16.85 14.59 6.91
C PRO A 75 -15.86 15.27 5.96
N THR A 76 -14.70 14.65 5.79
CA THR A 76 -13.68 15.06 4.82
C THR A 76 -13.71 14.15 3.60
N PRO A 77 -13.18 14.57 2.44
CA PRO A 77 -12.91 13.68 1.32
C PRO A 77 -12.06 12.47 1.76
N LEU A 78 -12.28 11.31 1.15
CA LEU A 78 -11.52 10.08 1.40
C LEU A 78 -11.24 9.31 0.12
N VAL A 79 -10.02 8.80 -0.03
CA VAL A 79 -9.70 7.68 -0.92
C VAL A 79 -9.89 6.39 -0.13
N PHE A 80 -10.82 5.54 -0.56
CA PHE A 80 -11.06 4.25 0.07
C PHE A 80 -10.58 3.12 -0.84
N ASP A 81 -9.51 2.45 -0.42
CA ASP A 81 -8.87 1.41 -1.22
C ASP A 81 -9.51 0.04 -0.92
N LEU A 82 -10.26 -0.46 -1.89
CA LEU A 82 -10.94 -1.77 -1.87
C LEU A 82 -10.27 -2.80 -2.79
N ARG A 83 -9.07 -2.50 -3.30
CA ARG A 83 -8.30 -3.45 -4.12
C ARG A 83 -7.83 -4.59 -3.23
N PHE A 84 -7.94 -5.81 -3.75
CA PHE A 84 -7.54 -7.05 -3.05
C PHE A 84 -8.26 -7.31 -1.71
N THR A 85 -9.33 -6.57 -1.41
CA THR A 85 -10.07 -6.70 -0.16
C THR A 85 -10.90 -7.98 -0.15
N ILE A 86 -10.88 -8.68 0.98
CA ILE A 86 -11.72 -9.84 1.26
C ILE A 86 -13.05 -9.35 1.84
N ALA A 87 -14.16 -9.88 1.33
CA ALA A 87 -15.50 -9.53 1.80
C ALA A 87 -16.52 -10.63 1.49
N ASP A 88 -17.55 -10.72 2.32
CA ASP A 88 -18.74 -11.55 2.14
C ASP A 88 -20.02 -10.70 1.94
N GLU A 89 -21.19 -11.33 1.91
CA GLU A 89 -22.47 -10.64 1.75
C GLU A 89 -22.81 -9.71 2.94
N THR A 90 -22.36 -10.07 4.14
CA THR A 90 -22.50 -9.23 5.34
C THR A 90 -21.70 -7.95 5.19
N ALA A 91 -20.46 -8.08 4.70
CA ALA A 91 -19.58 -6.97 4.39
C ALA A 91 -20.12 -6.07 3.27
N ALA A 92 -20.72 -6.66 2.23
CA ALA A 92 -21.37 -5.91 1.15
C ALA A 92 -22.53 -5.05 1.68
N THR A 93 -23.37 -5.62 2.55
CA THR A 93 -24.47 -4.89 3.21
C THR A 93 -23.95 -3.75 4.09
N ALA A 94 -22.88 -4.01 4.87
CA ALA A 94 -22.27 -3.01 5.72
C ALA A 94 -21.63 -1.87 4.91
N LEU A 95 -20.95 -2.20 3.80
CA LEU A 95 -20.39 -1.21 2.88
C LEU A 95 -21.49 -0.34 2.26
N GLU A 96 -22.59 -0.94 1.81
CA GLU A 96 -23.71 -0.18 1.24
C GLU A 96 -24.28 0.82 2.25
N ALA A 97 -24.52 0.38 3.48
CA ALA A 97 -25.02 1.25 4.55
C ALA A 97 -24.03 2.38 4.87
N TRP A 98 -22.74 2.05 4.95
CA TRP A 98 -21.68 3.03 5.20
C TRP A 98 -21.60 4.07 4.08
N LEU A 99 -21.62 3.65 2.80
CA LEU A 99 -21.58 4.54 1.64
C LEU A 99 -22.77 5.51 1.63
N LYS A 100 -23.99 5.04 1.92
CA LYS A 100 -25.19 5.88 1.98
C LYS A 100 -25.08 7.01 3.01
N PHE A 101 -24.45 6.75 4.15
CA PHE A 101 -24.24 7.75 5.19
C PHE A 101 -23.06 8.69 4.88
N ARG A 102 -21.98 8.13 4.32
CA ARG A 102 -20.68 8.78 4.24
C ARG A 102 -20.46 9.59 2.97
N ALA A 103 -20.87 9.04 1.83
CA ALA A 103 -20.56 9.60 0.52
C ALA A 103 -21.50 10.77 0.21
N THR A 104 -20.95 11.99 0.22
CA THR A 104 -21.70 13.22 -0.08
C THR A 104 -20.90 14.08 -1.05
N ALA A 105 -21.57 14.98 -1.77
CA ALA A 105 -20.89 15.87 -2.71
C ALA A 105 -19.81 16.76 -2.05
N ALA A 106 -20.00 17.15 -0.78
CA ALA A 106 -19.05 17.97 -0.03
C ALA A 106 -17.91 17.15 0.62
N ALA A 107 -18.05 15.82 0.69
CA ALA A 107 -17.07 14.91 1.26
C ALA A 107 -17.07 13.60 0.45
N PRO A 108 -16.55 13.64 -0.79
CA PRO A 108 -16.63 12.51 -1.69
C PRO A 108 -15.76 11.35 -1.22
N VAL A 109 -16.23 10.14 -1.54
CA VAL A 109 -15.49 8.90 -1.38
C VAL A 109 -15.00 8.47 -2.77
N LEU A 110 -13.68 8.47 -2.94
CA LEU A 110 -13.00 8.01 -4.15
C LEU A 110 -12.56 6.57 -3.90
N VAL A 111 -13.27 5.60 -4.47
CA VAL A 111 -13.05 4.17 -4.22
C VAL A 111 -12.08 3.61 -5.25
N LEU A 112 -10.97 3.03 -4.79
CA LEU A 112 -10.06 2.31 -5.66
C LEU A 112 -10.50 0.84 -5.76
N VAL A 113 -10.62 0.33 -6.98
CA VAL A 113 -11.09 -1.02 -7.25
C VAL A 113 -10.30 -1.67 -8.37
N ASN A 114 -10.25 -3.01 -8.36
CA ASN A 114 -9.65 -3.80 -9.41
C ASN A 114 -10.36 -5.14 -9.62
N HIS A 115 -9.83 -5.98 -10.52
CA HIS A 115 -10.38 -7.30 -10.77
C HIS A 115 -10.31 -8.23 -9.54
N GLU A 116 -9.40 -8.00 -8.60
CA GLU A 116 -9.28 -8.75 -7.34
C GLU A 116 -10.15 -8.18 -6.20
N THR A 117 -10.85 -7.05 -6.40
CA THR A 117 -11.87 -6.60 -5.46
C THR A 117 -12.97 -7.65 -5.35
N ALA A 118 -13.29 -8.04 -4.11
CA ALA A 118 -14.28 -9.09 -3.81
C ALA A 118 -15.56 -8.92 -4.66
N PRO A 119 -15.96 -9.96 -5.44
CA PRO A 119 -17.08 -9.86 -6.38
C PRO A 119 -18.39 -9.39 -5.76
N VAL A 120 -18.66 -9.76 -4.50
CA VAL A 120 -19.85 -9.36 -3.73
C VAL A 120 -19.98 -7.83 -3.55
N LEU A 121 -18.88 -7.08 -3.64
CA LEU A 121 -18.90 -5.62 -3.50
C LEU A 121 -19.27 -4.91 -4.81
N ARG A 122 -19.10 -5.56 -5.97
CA ARG A 122 -19.27 -4.92 -7.28
C ARG A 122 -20.73 -4.50 -7.55
N PRO A 123 -21.76 -5.31 -7.25
CA PRO A 123 -23.15 -4.89 -7.39
C PRO A 123 -23.49 -3.69 -6.51
N VAL A 124 -22.96 -3.64 -5.28
CA VAL A 124 -23.14 -2.52 -4.36
C VAL A 124 -22.58 -1.23 -4.96
N LEU A 125 -21.35 -1.27 -5.50
CA LEU A 125 -20.73 -0.12 -6.15
C LEU A 125 -21.47 0.29 -7.44
N ALA A 126 -21.89 -0.68 -8.24
CA ALA A 126 -22.62 -0.42 -9.48
C ALA A 126 -24.00 0.22 -9.24
N ALA A 127 -24.69 -0.16 -8.16
CA ALA A 127 -25.97 0.44 -7.76
C ALA A 127 -25.84 1.92 -7.34
N GLN A 128 -24.63 2.37 -7.00
CA GLN A 128 -24.37 3.72 -6.50
C GLN A 128 -23.86 4.70 -7.57
N LYS A 129 -23.89 4.34 -8.86
CA LYS A 129 -23.41 5.20 -9.97
C LYS A 129 -24.06 6.59 -10.05
N SER A 130 -25.26 6.75 -9.49
CA SER A 130 -25.96 8.03 -9.43
C SER A 130 -25.63 8.87 -8.19
N ASN A 131 -24.82 8.34 -7.26
CA ASN A 131 -24.45 9.04 -6.03
C ASN A 131 -23.37 10.10 -6.35
N PRO A 132 -23.67 11.41 -6.22
CA PRO A 132 -22.72 12.48 -6.56
C PRO A 132 -21.51 12.57 -5.61
N GLY A 133 -21.55 11.86 -4.48
CA GLY A 133 -20.46 11.78 -3.51
C GLY A 133 -19.58 10.54 -3.65
N LEU A 134 -19.81 9.69 -4.66
CA LEU A 134 -19.06 8.45 -4.86
C LEU A 134 -18.46 8.43 -6.26
N LEU A 135 -17.17 8.09 -6.37
CA LEU A 135 -16.55 7.77 -7.65
C LEU A 135 -15.68 6.52 -7.49
N THR A 136 -15.82 5.58 -8.42
CA THR A 136 -14.97 4.39 -8.53
C THR A 136 -13.86 4.60 -9.54
N ILE A 137 -12.64 4.17 -9.21
CA ILE A 137 -11.43 4.38 -9.98
C ILE A 137 -10.68 3.05 -10.10
N GLY A 138 -10.37 2.62 -11.33
CA GLY A 138 -9.71 1.35 -11.57
C GLY A 138 -9.55 1.01 -13.05
N ALA A 139 -9.04 -0.18 -13.34
CA ALA A 139 -9.05 -0.72 -14.70
C ALA A 139 -10.47 -1.15 -15.11
N THR A 140 -10.80 -1.04 -16.40
CA THR A 140 -12.06 -1.57 -16.94
C THR A 140 -11.93 -3.08 -17.08
N GLU A 141 -12.93 -3.79 -16.56
CA GLU A 141 -13.04 -5.24 -16.66
C GLU A 141 -14.38 -5.64 -17.29
N PRO A 142 -14.52 -6.85 -17.85
CA PRO A 142 -15.76 -7.30 -18.48
C PRO A 142 -17.00 -7.22 -17.57
N GLU A 143 -16.82 -7.45 -16.27
CA GLU A 143 -17.91 -7.53 -15.29
C GLU A 143 -18.12 -6.21 -14.52
N PHE A 144 -17.21 -5.25 -14.66
CA PHE A 144 -17.26 -4.00 -13.92
C PHE A 144 -16.52 -2.88 -14.64
N THR A 145 -17.23 -1.79 -14.93
CA THR A 145 -16.65 -0.55 -15.46
C THR A 145 -16.66 0.52 -14.37
N PRO A 146 -15.47 0.91 -13.85
CA PRO A 146 -15.32 2.05 -12.95
C PRO A 146 -15.79 3.36 -13.59
N ASP A 147 -16.12 4.35 -12.76
CA ASP A 147 -16.50 5.68 -13.23
C ASP A 147 -15.33 6.42 -13.88
N VAL A 148 -14.12 6.19 -13.36
CA VAL A 148 -12.87 6.69 -13.92
C VAL A 148 -11.95 5.51 -14.25
N THR A 149 -11.82 5.23 -15.54
CA THR A 149 -10.92 4.18 -16.03
C THR A 149 -9.46 4.64 -15.98
N VAL A 150 -8.59 3.74 -15.50
CA VAL A 150 -7.13 3.89 -15.51
C VAL A 150 -6.53 2.72 -16.26
N ALA A 151 -5.71 3.01 -17.27
CA ALA A 151 -4.98 1.99 -18.01
C ALA A 151 -3.73 1.57 -17.21
N VAL A 152 -3.88 0.51 -16.40
CA VAL A 152 -2.80 -0.07 -15.59
C VAL A 152 -2.78 -1.58 -15.77
N LYS A 153 -1.59 -2.18 -15.82
CA LYS A 153 -1.44 -3.64 -15.84
C LYS A 153 -1.56 -4.19 -14.41
N SER A 154 -2.14 -5.38 -14.26
CA SER A 154 -2.36 -6.01 -12.95
C SER A 154 -1.07 -6.22 -12.15
N ASP A 155 0.05 -6.54 -12.81
CA ASP A 155 1.35 -6.72 -12.16
C ASP A 155 1.94 -5.40 -11.60
N VAL A 156 1.72 -4.29 -12.31
CA VAL A 156 2.14 -2.96 -11.87
C VAL A 156 1.31 -2.51 -10.69
N GLU A 157 -0.01 -2.71 -10.77
CA GLU A 157 -0.93 -2.38 -9.68
C GLU A 157 -0.61 -3.18 -8.41
N ARG A 158 -0.38 -4.49 -8.55
CA ARG A 158 -0.01 -5.35 -7.43
C ARG A 158 1.29 -4.89 -6.78
N ARG A 159 2.32 -4.60 -7.57
CA ARG A 159 3.59 -4.08 -7.04
C ARG A 159 3.43 -2.75 -6.28
N ALA A 160 2.60 -1.84 -6.77
CA ALA A 160 2.34 -0.58 -6.08
C ALA A 160 1.56 -0.79 -4.76
N TYR A 161 0.56 -1.68 -4.78
CA TYR A 161 -0.20 -2.05 -3.59
C TYR A 161 0.69 -2.66 -2.50
N ASP A 162 1.52 -3.64 -2.88
CA ASP A 162 2.47 -4.32 -2.01
C ASP A 162 3.55 -3.37 -1.49
N ALA A 163 4.00 -2.41 -2.31
CA ALA A 163 4.97 -1.41 -1.87
C ALA A 163 4.46 -0.56 -0.69
N ALA A 164 3.19 -0.15 -0.73
CA ALA A 164 2.58 0.54 0.42
C ALA A 164 2.44 -0.36 1.65
N GLN A 165 2.11 -1.64 1.46
CA GLN A 165 2.07 -2.62 2.56
C GLN A 165 3.45 -2.83 3.19
N ASN A 166 4.51 -2.76 2.38
CA ASN A 166 5.90 -2.91 2.80
C ASN A 166 6.54 -1.60 3.29
N GLY A 167 5.73 -0.59 3.64
CA GLY A 167 6.20 0.64 4.30
C GLY A 167 6.55 1.80 3.37
N THR A 168 6.34 1.68 2.05
CA THR A 168 6.46 2.85 1.16
C THR A 168 5.37 3.85 1.50
N PRO A 169 5.69 5.13 1.77
CA PRO A 169 4.67 6.14 2.06
C PRO A 169 3.65 6.24 0.92
N VAL A 170 2.36 6.12 1.24
CA VAL A 170 1.26 6.12 0.25
C VAL A 170 1.29 7.39 -0.63
N ALA A 171 1.62 8.54 -0.03
CA ALA A 171 1.75 9.80 -0.76
C ALA A 171 2.85 9.76 -1.86
N ALA A 172 3.93 9.02 -1.64
CA ALA A 172 5.03 8.88 -2.61
C ALA A 172 4.63 8.01 -3.81
N LEU A 173 3.70 7.07 -3.63
CA LEU A 173 3.17 6.23 -4.72
C LEU A 173 2.25 7.02 -5.66
N ALA A 174 1.55 8.04 -5.13
CA ALA A 174 0.66 8.89 -5.91
C ALA A 174 1.40 9.97 -6.72
N ALA A 175 2.53 10.44 -6.19
CA ALA A 175 3.33 11.51 -6.78
C ALA A 175 4.82 11.18 -6.57
N PRO A 176 5.41 10.32 -7.44
CA PRO A 176 6.83 10.04 -7.34
C PRO A 176 7.62 11.34 -7.48
N PRO A 177 8.73 11.50 -6.74
CA PRO A 177 9.59 12.66 -6.90
C PRO A 177 10.11 12.70 -8.34
N ILE A 178 9.79 13.79 -9.05
CA ILE A 178 10.32 14.04 -10.39
C ILE A 178 11.71 14.63 -10.18
N ASP A 179 12.75 13.79 -10.27
CA ASP A 179 14.11 14.28 -10.36
C ASP A 179 14.36 14.73 -11.80
N LYS A 180 14.25 16.04 -12.04
CA LYS A 180 14.62 16.61 -13.33
C LYS A 180 16.14 16.76 -13.33
N PRO A 181 16.88 16.02 -14.16
CA PRO A 181 18.31 16.24 -14.28
C PRO A 181 18.53 17.71 -14.67
N ARG A 182 19.39 18.39 -13.92
CA ARG A 182 19.79 19.76 -14.27
C ARG A 182 20.61 19.66 -15.54
N SER A 183 20.02 20.00 -16.68
CA SER A 183 20.80 20.22 -17.89
C SER A 183 21.74 21.38 -17.62
N ASP A 184 23.05 21.09 -17.55
CA ASP A 184 24.08 22.11 -17.53
C ASP A 184 24.04 22.84 -18.87
N GLU A 185 23.73 24.14 -18.84
CA GLU A 185 23.68 24.97 -20.04
C GLU A 185 25.02 24.96 -20.79
N ALA A 186 26.14 24.75 -20.09
CA ALA A 186 27.45 24.59 -20.72
C ALA A 186 27.59 23.28 -21.51
N ALA A 187 26.92 22.21 -21.09
CA ALA A 187 26.85 20.96 -21.85
C ALA A 187 25.99 21.13 -23.11
N LEU A 188 24.85 21.82 -23.00
CA LEU A 188 23.99 22.14 -24.15
C LEU A 188 24.69 23.02 -25.19
N ILE A 189 25.53 23.97 -24.76
CA ILE A 189 26.33 24.82 -25.67
C ILE A 189 27.39 24.00 -26.41
N ARG A 190 28.06 23.06 -25.73
CA ARG A 190 29.04 22.17 -26.36
C ARG A 190 28.38 21.28 -27.40
N ASP A 191 27.26 20.63 -27.06
CA ASP A 191 26.53 19.75 -27.99
C ASP A 191 26.04 20.52 -29.23
N ARG A 192 25.60 21.77 -29.04
CA ARG A 192 25.21 22.65 -30.15
C ARG A 192 26.39 23.08 -31.01
N ALA A 193 27.55 23.36 -30.41
CA ALA A 193 28.76 23.72 -31.14
C ALA A 193 29.39 22.54 -31.89
N SER A 194 29.05 21.32 -31.53
CA SER A 194 29.47 20.09 -32.22
C SER A 194 28.50 19.60 -33.31
N LEU A 195 27.38 20.29 -33.53
CA LEU A 195 26.54 20.02 -34.71
C LEU A 195 27.28 20.54 -35.96
N PRO A 196 27.51 19.70 -36.98
CA PRO A 196 28.09 20.17 -38.24
C PRO A 196 27.19 21.26 -38.82
N GLU A 197 27.76 22.40 -39.17
CA GLU A 197 27.05 23.40 -39.95
C GLU A 197 26.76 22.79 -41.33
N ASP A 198 25.49 22.62 -41.64
CA ASP A 198 25.03 22.04 -42.90
C ASP A 198 25.18 23.09 -44.00
N ASP A 199 26.39 23.17 -44.55
CA ASP A 199 26.71 23.87 -45.80
C ASP A 199 27.20 22.84 -46.84
N SER A 200 26.26 22.38 -47.66
CA SER A 200 26.37 21.87 -49.04
C SER A 200 27.57 20.99 -49.48
N ASP A 201 27.21 19.80 -49.96
CA ASP A 201 27.68 19.13 -51.19
C ASP A 201 29.18 18.83 -51.36
N ALA A 202 29.59 17.58 -51.05
CA ALA A 202 30.32 16.66 -51.94
C ALA A 202 31.02 15.51 -51.18
N GLY A 203 30.67 14.26 -51.53
CA GLY A 203 31.66 13.19 -51.74
C GLY A 203 32.16 12.34 -50.56
N VAL A 204 31.74 11.07 -50.60
CA VAL A 204 32.47 9.80 -50.32
C VAL A 204 32.85 9.39 -48.88
N ASP A 205 32.18 8.30 -48.46
CA ASP A 205 32.68 7.09 -47.78
C ASP A 205 33.86 7.18 -46.80
N GLU A 206 33.61 6.89 -45.52
CA GLU A 206 34.02 5.61 -44.91
C GLU A 206 33.32 5.41 -43.56
N LEU A 207 32.52 4.33 -43.45
CA LEU A 207 31.90 3.87 -42.22
C LEU A 207 32.97 3.28 -41.28
N GLY A 208 33.61 4.14 -40.49
CA GLY A 208 34.41 3.74 -39.33
C GLY A 208 33.51 3.32 -38.17
N LEU A 209 32.94 2.12 -38.24
CA LEU A 209 32.30 1.44 -37.12
C LEU A 209 33.35 1.23 -36.01
N SER A 210 33.46 2.20 -35.11
CA SER A 210 34.12 2.00 -33.82
C SER A 210 33.17 1.14 -33.00
N ASP A 211 33.42 -0.17 -33.01
CA ASP A 211 32.76 -1.15 -32.16
C ASP A 211 33.32 -1.00 -30.72
N GLU A 212 32.99 0.13 -30.09
CA GLU A 212 33.21 0.30 -28.66
C GLU A 212 31.95 -0.22 -27.94
N PRO A 213 32.03 -1.34 -27.20
CA PRO A 213 30.88 -1.87 -26.50
C PRO A 213 30.39 -0.80 -25.50
N PRO A 214 29.07 -0.54 -25.42
CA PRO A 214 28.55 0.47 -24.53
C PRO A 214 29.03 0.17 -23.10
N PRO A 215 29.48 1.19 -22.35
CA PRO A 215 29.86 0.99 -20.95
C PRO A 215 28.69 0.35 -20.24
N THR A 216 28.94 -0.81 -19.63
CA THR A 216 27.97 -1.57 -18.86
C THR A 216 27.48 -0.68 -17.73
N HIS A 217 26.40 0.05 -17.98
CA HIS A 217 25.68 0.77 -16.95
C HIS A 217 25.19 -0.31 -16.00
N GLY A 218 25.80 -0.40 -14.82
CA GLY A 218 25.35 -1.26 -13.74
C GLY A 218 23.84 -1.10 -13.61
N ALA A 219 23.12 -2.23 -13.57
CA ALA A 219 21.68 -2.30 -13.63
C ALA A 219 21.03 -1.15 -12.85
N GLN A 220 20.50 -0.17 -13.58
CA GLN A 220 19.84 0.98 -12.98
C GLN A 220 18.68 0.43 -12.14
N PRO A 221 18.53 0.83 -10.86
CA PRO A 221 17.45 0.37 -10.01
C PRO A 221 16.12 0.61 -10.73
N ALA A 222 15.23 -0.40 -10.73
CA ALA A 222 13.91 -0.25 -11.33
C ALA A 222 13.21 0.99 -10.74
N PRO A 223 12.54 1.80 -11.57
CA PRO A 223 11.88 3.01 -11.08
C PRO A 223 10.89 2.65 -9.97
N PRO A 224 10.72 3.53 -8.96
CA PRO A 224 9.82 3.26 -7.86
C PRO A 224 8.40 3.03 -8.40
N PRO A 225 7.63 2.09 -7.81
CA PRO A 225 6.30 1.79 -8.29
C PRO A 225 5.40 3.02 -8.14
N VAL A 226 4.61 3.29 -9.17
CA VAL A 226 3.63 4.38 -9.20
C VAL A 226 2.23 3.77 -9.17
N ASP A 227 1.40 4.23 -8.26
CA ASP A 227 0.00 3.83 -8.19
C ASP A 227 -0.86 4.80 -9.00
N LEU A 228 -1.18 4.40 -10.25
CA LEU A 228 -1.91 5.25 -11.18
C LEU A 228 -3.37 5.51 -10.73
N ALA A 229 -4.01 4.54 -10.07
CA ALA A 229 -5.37 4.70 -9.57
C ALA A 229 -5.41 5.69 -8.41
N LEU A 230 -4.49 5.54 -7.46
CA LEU A 230 -4.31 6.48 -6.35
C LEU A 230 -3.92 7.88 -6.84
N GLN A 231 -2.98 7.96 -7.79
CA GLN A 231 -2.59 9.22 -8.42
C GLN A 231 -3.81 9.94 -9.04
N ARG A 232 -4.68 9.20 -9.74
CA ARG A 232 -5.91 9.77 -10.29
C ARG A 232 -6.87 10.25 -9.21
N ALA A 233 -7.04 9.50 -8.13
CA ALA A 233 -7.86 9.93 -6.99
C ALA A 233 -7.37 11.27 -6.41
N VAL A 234 -6.06 11.40 -6.19
CA VAL A 234 -5.44 12.64 -5.70
C VAL A 234 -5.68 13.80 -6.68
N GLN A 235 -5.51 13.57 -7.97
CA GLN A 235 -5.73 14.60 -9.00
C GLN A 235 -7.19 15.06 -9.07
N ILE A 236 -8.15 14.13 -9.00
CA ILE A 236 -9.58 14.44 -8.97
C ILE A 236 -9.91 15.30 -7.76
N HIS A 237 -9.47 14.89 -6.57
CA HIS A 237 -9.68 15.67 -5.35
C HIS A 237 -9.14 17.10 -5.47
N ARG A 238 -7.89 17.26 -5.92
CA ARG A 238 -7.27 18.57 -6.11
C ARG A 238 -8.01 19.42 -7.15
N GLY A 239 -8.47 18.79 -8.24
CA GLY A 239 -9.31 19.43 -9.25
C GLY A 239 -10.63 19.94 -8.65
N LEU A 240 -11.33 19.12 -7.87
CA LEU A 240 -12.59 19.50 -7.22
C LEU A 240 -12.38 20.66 -6.23
N ARG A 241 -11.29 20.65 -5.46
CA ARG A 241 -10.91 21.78 -4.57
C ARG A 241 -10.64 23.05 -5.36
N ALA A 242 -9.84 22.97 -6.43
CA ALA A 242 -9.53 24.12 -7.28
C ALA A 242 -10.79 24.74 -7.91
N LEU A 243 -11.78 23.90 -8.24
CA LEU A 243 -13.10 24.32 -8.74
C LEU A 243 -14.07 24.78 -7.64
N LYS A 244 -13.64 24.84 -6.38
CA LYS A 244 -14.47 25.20 -5.21
C LYS A 244 -15.73 24.32 -5.08
N ARG A 245 -15.59 23.03 -5.41
CA ARG A 245 -16.63 22.02 -5.25
C ARG A 245 -16.48 21.22 -3.95
N LEU A 246 -15.46 21.54 -3.14
CA LEU A 246 -15.14 20.98 -1.82
C LEU A 246 -14.84 22.10 -0.82
#